data_AF-A0AAD5RAV3-F1
#
_entry.id   AF-A0AAD5RAV3-F1
#
_cell.length_a   1.000
_cell.length_b   1.000
_cell.length_c   1.000
_cell.angle_alpha   90.00
_cell.angle_beta   90.00
_cell.angle_gamma   90.00
#
_symmetry.space_group_name_H-M   'P 1'
#
loop_
_entity.id
_entity.type
_entity.pdbx_description
1 polymer ?
#
loop_
_entity_poly.entity_id
_entity_poly.type
_entity_poly.pdbx_seq_one_letter_code
_entity_poly.pdbx_strand_id
1 'polypeptide(L)'
;MFLMLFLTVQVESCRLETNLSLAVCKDLISYHYADDAVHFSHTLRLENCSTSSDAVTSSSAVEAIDIQCTDTISAFAFENFIHLSNITLSRCELTQIRWQSLYVKGIIPTVDLSACPLDCSCMNRWLTSRQPQAAYSVHPVLPDTFHCSFSHCNSGGLTTLSYIECVPGDSVTIDVNISAPTSDIFPNR
;
A
#
# COMPACT_ATOMS: atom_id res chain seq x y z
N MET A 1 -11.67 -41.82 -13.92
CA MET A 1 -12.06 -40.42 -14.20
C MET A 1 -12.14 -39.72 -12.85
N PHE A 2 -11.07 -39.03 -12.45
CA PHE A 2 -10.94 -38.43 -11.12
C PHE A 2 -11.86 -37.20 -11.04
N LEU A 3 -12.85 -37.25 -10.16
CA LEU A 3 -13.74 -36.14 -9.86
C LEU A 3 -13.00 -35.22 -8.88
N MET A 4 -12.37 -34.14 -9.39
CA MET A 4 -11.84 -33.06 -8.55
C MET A 4 -13.03 -32.36 -7.88
N LEU A 5 -13.26 -32.63 -6.60
CA LEU A 5 -14.19 -31.85 -5.79
C LEU A 5 -13.58 -30.46 -5.54
N PHE A 6 -14.20 -29.42 -6.09
CA PHE A 6 -13.88 -28.04 -5.79
C PHE A 6 -14.52 -27.66 -4.44
N LEU A 7 -13.70 -27.57 -3.39
CA LEU A 7 -14.15 -27.09 -2.07
C LEU A 7 -14.06 -25.56 -2.05
N THR A 8 -15.18 -24.89 -2.33
CA THR A 8 -15.35 -23.46 -2.04
C THR A 8 -15.86 -23.30 -0.62
N VAL A 9 -15.06 -22.71 0.27
CA VAL A 9 -15.54 -22.25 1.58
C VAL A 9 -15.98 -20.81 1.43
N GLN A 10 -17.23 -20.53 1.76
CA GLN A 10 -17.81 -19.19 1.70
C GLN A 10 -18.00 -18.68 3.13
N VAL A 11 -17.19 -17.70 3.52
CA VAL A 11 -17.48 -16.80 4.64
C VAL A 11 -18.23 -15.62 4.03
N GLU A 12 -19.24 -15.05 4.69
CA GLU A 12 -20.26 -14.17 4.07
C GLU A 12 -19.74 -13.02 3.17
N SER A 13 -18.46 -12.63 3.27
CA SER A 13 -17.82 -11.61 2.43
C SER A 13 -16.45 -12.00 1.84
N CYS A 14 -16.05 -13.27 1.94
CA CYS A 14 -14.83 -13.82 1.35
C CYS A 14 -15.06 -15.21 0.77
N ARG A 15 -14.66 -15.41 -0.48
CA ARG A 15 -14.67 -16.67 -1.18
C ARG A 15 -13.25 -17.20 -1.31
N LEU A 16 -13.05 -18.44 -0.88
CA LEU A 16 -11.75 -19.10 -0.94
C LEU A 16 -11.70 -20.11 -2.09
N GLU A 17 -10.68 -19.97 -2.94
CA GLU A 17 -10.38 -20.88 -4.04
C GLU A 17 -9.06 -21.57 -3.75
N THR A 18 -9.12 -22.59 -2.90
CA THR A 18 -7.95 -23.34 -2.38
C THR A 18 -7.07 -23.94 -3.49
N ASN A 19 -7.68 -24.43 -4.57
CA ASN A 19 -6.96 -24.97 -5.72
C ASN A 19 -6.14 -23.92 -6.48
N LEU A 20 -6.48 -22.64 -6.34
CA LEU A 20 -5.80 -21.51 -7.00
C LEU A 20 -4.97 -20.67 -6.02
N SER A 21 -4.92 -21.07 -4.74
CA SER A 21 -4.31 -20.28 -3.66
C SER A 21 -4.77 -18.81 -3.68
N LEU A 22 -6.07 -18.63 -3.95
CA LEU A 22 -6.70 -17.34 -4.17
C LEU A 22 -7.80 -17.12 -3.13
N ALA A 23 -7.70 -16.01 -2.40
CA ALA A 23 -8.77 -15.48 -1.58
C ALA A 23 -9.41 -14.29 -2.31
N VAL A 24 -10.71 -14.35 -2.59
CA VAL A 24 -11.46 -13.23 -3.18
C VAL A 24 -12.33 -12.64 -2.08
N CYS A 25 -11.97 -11.45 -1.63
CA CYS A 25 -12.61 -10.78 -0.51
C CYS A 25 -13.20 -9.44 -0.95
N LYS A 26 -14.33 -9.09 -0.34
CA LYS A 26 -14.94 -7.78 -0.56
C LYS A 26 -13.98 -6.66 -0.13
N ASP A 27 -13.38 -6.77 1.05
CA ASP A 27 -12.48 -5.77 1.63
C ASP A 27 -11.47 -6.43 2.60
N LEU A 28 -10.54 -5.64 3.12
CA LEU A 28 -9.52 -6.10 4.06
C LEU A 28 -10.10 -6.56 5.41
N ILE A 29 -11.25 -6.01 5.81
CA ILE A 29 -11.96 -6.42 7.03
C ILE A 29 -12.48 -7.85 6.86
N SER A 30 -13.09 -8.12 5.71
CA SER A 30 -13.58 -9.43 5.33
C SER A 30 -12.44 -10.45 5.31
N TYR A 31 -11.28 -10.06 4.75
CA TYR A 31 -10.09 -10.90 4.80
C TYR A 31 -9.62 -11.16 6.23
N HIS A 32 -9.59 -10.15 7.10
CA HIS A 32 -9.20 -10.30 8.50
C HIS A 32 -10.06 -11.34 9.23
N TYR A 33 -11.37 -11.36 9.01
CA TYR A 33 -12.25 -12.39 9.58
C TYR A 33 -12.07 -13.78 8.97
N ALA A 34 -11.54 -13.86 7.75
CA ALA A 34 -11.25 -15.11 7.07
C ALA A 34 -9.82 -15.62 7.35
N ASP A 35 -8.90 -14.79 7.83
CA ASP A 35 -7.45 -15.06 7.89
C ASP A 35 -7.11 -16.38 8.61
N ASP A 36 -7.82 -16.69 9.69
CA ASP A 36 -7.67 -17.95 10.46
C ASP A 36 -7.94 -19.22 9.62
N ALA A 37 -8.72 -19.10 8.53
CA ALA A 37 -9.01 -20.18 7.59
C ALA A 37 -8.12 -20.13 6.32
N VAL A 38 -7.30 -19.08 6.16
CA VAL A 38 -6.71 -18.63 4.89
C VAL A 38 -5.19 -18.73 4.84
N HIS A 39 -4.56 -19.41 5.82
CA HIS A 39 -3.11 -19.63 5.93
C HIS A 39 -2.39 -20.20 4.68
N PHE A 40 -3.11 -20.57 3.61
CA PHE A 40 -2.57 -21.13 2.37
C PHE A 40 -2.78 -20.24 1.13
N SER A 41 -3.33 -19.03 1.26
CA SER A 41 -3.59 -18.16 0.09
C SER A 41 -2.42 -17.21 -0.15
N HIS A 42 -1.69 -17.44 -1.23
CA HIS A 42 -0.59 -16.59 -1.69
C HIS A 42 -1.12 -15.34 -2.41
N THR A 43 -2.33 -15.40 -2.98
CA THR A 43 -2.95 -14.28 -3.69
C THR A 43 -4.24 -13.84 -3.01
N LEU A 44 -4.38 -12.54 -2.74
CA LEU A 44 -5.60 -11.91 -2.25
C LEU A 44 -6.16 -10.94 -3.29
N ARG A 45 -7.40 -11.13 -3.71
CA ARG A 45 -8.14 -10.20 -4.54
C ARG A 45 -9.11 -9.38 -3.68
N LEU A 46 -9.05 -8.05 -3.81
CA LEU A 46 -9.92 -7.11 -3.12
C LEU A 46 -10.88 -6.44 -4.12
N GLU A 47 -12.18 -6.59 -3.89
CA GLU A 47 -13.22 -5.99 -4.75
C GLU A 47 -13.58 -4.56 -4.35
N ASN A 48 -13.39 -4.19 -3.09
CA ASN A 48 -13.67 -2.87 -2.54
C ASN A 48 -12.55 -2.42 -1.58
N CYS A 49 -12.12 -1.17 -1.71
CA CYS A 49 -11.04 -0.58 -0.91
C CYS A 49 -11.51 0.36 0.19
N SER A 50 -12.83 0.55 0.35
CA SER A 50 -13.37 1.31 1.48
C SER A 50 -13.14 0.54 2.78
N THR A 51 -11.97 0.70 3.39
CA THR A 51 -11.70 0.14 4.72
C THR A 51 -12.33 1.05 5.76
N SER A 52 -13.12 0.52 6.70
CA SER A 52 -13.28 1.23 7.97
C SER A 52 -11.89 1.31 8.63
N SER A 53 -11.55 2.45 9.19
CA SER A 53 -10.18 2.83 9.56
C SER A 53 -9.54 2.02 10.69
N ASP A 54 -10.18 0.95 11.16
CA ASP A 54 -9.93 0.37 12.47
C ASP A 54 -9.44 -1.09 12.43
N ALA A 55 -9.47 -1.76 11.26
CA ALA A 55 -8.95 -3.12 11.14
C ALA A 55 -7.47 -3.09 10.73
N VAL A 56 -6.59 -3.31 11.71
CA VAL A 56 -5.18 -3.61 11.45
C VAL A 56 -5.09 -5.06 10.97
N THR A 57 -5.07 -5.25 9.65
CA THR A 57 -4.90 -6.57 9.06
C THR A 57 -3.42 -6.89 8.91
N SER A 58 -2.99 -8.04 9.42
CA SER A 58 -1.65 -8.59 9.20
C SER A 58 -1.77 -9.91 8.47
N SER A 59 -0.85 -10.23 7.57
CA SER A 59 -0.79 -11.55 6.94
C SER A 59 0.65 -11.94 6.63
N SER A 60 0.95 -13.21 6.90
CA SER A 60 2.18 -13.88 6.46
C SER A 60 1.97 -14.81 5.28
N ALA A 61 0.73 -15.08 4.87
CA ALA A 61 0.45 -16.00 3.77
C ALA A 61 0.42 -15.28 2.41
N VAL A 62 0.00 -14.01 2.40
CA VAL A 62 -0.23 -13.25 1.17
C VAL A 62 1.07 -12.69 0.60
N GLU A 63 1.39 -13.09 -0.63
CA GLU A 63 2.56 -12.63 -1.40
C GLU A 63 2.16 -11.66 -2.52
N ALA A 64 0.92 -11.77 -3.02
CA ALA A 64 0.38 -10.97 -4.09
C ALA A 64 -1.02 -10.44 -3.75
N ILE A 65 -1.29 -9.17 -4.08
CA ILE A 65 -2.62 -8.56 -3.98
C ILE A 65 -3.08 -8.05 -5.34
N ASP A 66 -4.31 -8.37 -5.72
CA ASP A 66 -5.03 -7.80 -6.88
C ASP A 66 -6.17 -6.90 -6.40
N ILE A 67 -6.06 -5.61 -6.66
CA ILE A 67 -6.99 -4.58 -6.23
C ILE A 67 -7.89 -4.20 -7.41
N GLN A 68 -9.21 -4.37 -7.25
CA GLN A 68 -10.21 -4.08 -8.29
C GLN A 68 -11.15 -2.92 -7.95
N CYS A 69 -10.88 -2.20 -6.87
CA CYS A 69 -11.72 -1.10 -6.42
C CYS A 69 -11.50 0.17 -7.24
N THR A 70 -12.55 1.00 -7.34
CA THR A 70 -12.54 2.31 -8.01
C THR A 70 -12.22 3.48 -7.07
N ASP A 71 -12.33 3.24 -5.76
CA ASP A 71 -12.19 4.27 -4.72
C ASP A 71 -10.76 4.40 -4.20
N THR A 72 -10.56 5.30 -3.23
CA THR A 72 -9.27 5.50 -2.57
C THR A 72 -8.86 4.28 -1.72
N ILE A 73 -7.58 3.92 -1.80
CA ILE A 73 -6.95 2.96 -0.89
C ILE A 73 -6.50 3.69 0.38
N SER A 74 -6.87 3.17 1.55
CA SER A 74 -6.48 3.75 2.83
C SER A 74 -4.96 3.75 3.03
N ALA A 75 -4.48 4.78 3.72
CA ALA A 75 -3.07 4.86 4.10
C ALA A 75 -2.71 3.67 5.01
N PHE A 76 -1.55 3.07 4.75
CA PHE A 76 -0.96 1.97 5.52
C PHE A 76 -1.80 0.69 5.55
N ALA A 77 -2.69 0.51 4.58
CA ALA A 77 -3.55 -0.68 4.46
C ALA A 77 -2.78 -2.01 4.45
N PHE A 78 -1.54 -2.00 3.93
CA PHE A 78 -0.72 -3.20 3.77
C PHE A 78 0.56 -3.20 4.61
N GLU A 79 0.68 -2.30 5.58
CA GLU A 79 1.91 -2.13 6.37
C GLU A 79 2.37 -3.44 7.03
N ASN A 80 1.42 -4.25 7.51
CA ASN A 80 1.70 -5.45 8.31
C ASN A 80 1.69 -6.76 7.51
N PHE A 81 1.83 -6.68 6.18
CA PHE A 81 1.98 -7.85 5.32
C PHE A 81 3.46 -8.18 5.15
N ILE A 82 3.92 -9.31 5.68
CA ILE A 82 5.37 -9.59 5.81
C ILE A 82 6.00 -10.25 4.58
N HIS A 83 5.19 -10.71 3.63
CA HIS A 83 5.66 -11.36 2.39
C HIS A 83 5.06 -10.75 1.12
N LEU A 84 4.26 -9.69 1.26
CA LEU A 84 3.63 -9.01 0.14
C LEU A 84 4.68 -8.32 -0.73
N SER A 85 4.90 -8.87 -1.91
CA SER A 85 5.91 -8.40 -2.87
C SER A 85 5.30 -7.90 -4.16
N ASN A 86 4.06 -8.28 -4.48
CA ASN A 86 3.38 -7.88 -5.70
C ASN A 86 2.01 -7.26 -5.39
N ILE A 87 1.77 -6.04 -5.89
CA ILE A 87 0.49 -5.36 -5.79
C ILE A 87 0.06 -4.99 -7.21
N THR A 88 -1.12 -5.42 -7.63
CA THR A 88 -1.67 -5.12 -8.96
C THR A 88 -2.96 -4.34 -8.79
N LEU A 89 -3.12 -3.24 -9.52
CA LEU A 89 -4.38 -2.50 -9.59
C LEU A 89 -5.02 -2.76 -10.95
N SER A 90 -5.72 -3.90 -11.10
CA SER A 90 -6.17 -4.38 -12.42
C SER A 90 -7.41 -3.66 -12.97
N ARG A 91 -8.22 -3.03 -12.11
CA ARG A 91 -9.39 -2.21 -12.50
C ARG A 91 -9.32 -0.84 -11.83
N CYS A 92 -8.33 -0.08 -12.24
CA CYS A 92 -7.97 1.16 -11.58
C CYS A 92 -8.59 2.38 -12.26
N GLU A 93 -9.33 3.19 -11.50
CA GLU A 93 -9.82 4.51 -11.94
C GLU A 93 -9.08 5.66 -11.25
N LEU A 94 -8.07 5.33 -10.43
CA LEU A 94 -7.30 6.31 -9.66
C LEU A 94 -6.39 7.13 -10.56
N THR A 95 -6.59 8.44 -10.55
CA THR A 95 -5.68 9.40 -11.19
C THR A 95 -4.50 9.75 -10.29
N GLN A 96 -4.66 9.62 -8.97
CA GLN A 96 -3.66 9.97 -7.96
C GLN A 96 -3.54 8.87 -6.91
N ILE A 97 -2.30 8.54 -6.54
CA ILE A 97 -2.01 7.48 -5.57
C ILE A 97 -1.05 8.00 -4.50
N ARG A 98 -1.49 7.89 -3.24
CA ARG A 98 -0.67 8.19 -2.07
C ARG A 98 0.30 7.05 -1.83
N TRP A 99 1.57 7.36 -1.62
CA TRP A 99 2.58 6.32 -1.34
C TRP A 99 2.24 5.50 -0.08
N GLN A 100 1.62 6.13 0.93
CA GLN A 100 1.23 5.46 2.17
C GLN A 100 0.28 4.30 1.91
N SER A 101 -0.56 4.39 0.89
CA SER A 101 -1.55 3.38 0.55
C SER A 101 -0.94 2.09 0.00
N LEU A 102 0.33 2.14 -0.45
CA LEU A 102 1.07 1.03 -1.03
C LEU A 102 2.31 0.66 -0.20
N TYR A 103 2.45 1.25 0.99
CA TYR A 103 3.56 0.97 1.88
C TYR A 103 3.46 -0.43 2.47
N VAL A 104 4.57 -1.18 2.40
CA VAL A 104 4.75 -2.49 3.02
C VAL A 104 6.00 -2.45 3.87
N LYS A 105 5.90 -2.82 5.15
CA LYS A 105 7.02 -2.67 6.08
C LYS A 105 8.17 -3.62 5.73
N GLY A 106 9.33 -3.05 5.41
CA GLY A 106 10.56 -3.80 5.16
C GLY A 106 10.64 -4.45 3.78
N ILE A 107 9.67 -4.20 2.90
CA ILE A 107 9.64 -4.72 1.53
C ILE A 107 9.47 -3.56 0.55
N ILE A 108 10.17 -3.63 -0.58
CA ILE A 108 9.95 -2.74 -1.73
C ILE A 108 9.09 -3.54 -2.73
N PRO A 109 7.75 -3.38 -2.72
CA PRO A 109 6.89 -4.19 -3.58
C PRO A 109 6.99 -3.74 -5.04
N THR A 110 6.75 -4.68 -5.95
CA THR A 110 6.40 -4.37 -7.33
C THR A 110 4.93 -3.95 -7.36
N VAL A 111 4.64 -2.79 -7.93
CA VAL A 111 3.28 -2.24 -8.00
C VAL A 111 2.91 -2.05 -9.47
N ASP A 112 1.98 -2.86 -9.96
CA ASP A 112 1.43 -2.74 -11.31
C ASP A 112 0.27 -1.73 -11.33
N LEU A 113 0.54 -0.59 -11.96
CA LEU A 113 -0.37 0.53 -12.16
C LEU A 113 -0.68 0.72 -13.66
N SER A 114 -0.33 -0.23 -14.52
CA SER A 114 -0.46 -0.11 -15.98
C SER A 114 -1.89 0.17 -16.45
N ALA A 115 -2.89 -0.25 -15.67
CA ALA A 115 -4.30 -0.02 -15.93
C ALA A 115 -4.86 1.31 -15.34
N CYS A 116 -4.06 2.08 -14.57
CA CYS A 116 -4.52 3.31 -13.92
C CYS A 116 -4.40 4.54 -14.84
N PRO A 117 -5.40 5.44 -14.88
CA PRO A 117 -5.33 6.70 -15.62
C PRO A 117 -4.57 7.79 -14.85
N LEU A 118 -3.30 7.54 -14.49
CA LEU A 118 -2.50 8.42 -13.64
C LEU A 118 -2.27 9.80 -14.25
N ASP A 119 -2.42 10.86 -13.45
CA ASP A 119 -2.16 12.24 -13.85
C ASP A 119 -0.74 12.72 -13.47
N CYS A 120 -0.31 13.86 -14.03
CA CYS A 120 0.99 14.46 -13.72
C CYS A 120 0.99 15.34 -12.45
N SER A 121 0.20 14.97 -11.43
CA SER A 121 0.20 15.64 -10.13
C SER A 121 1.49 15.39 -9.35
N CYS A 122 1.90 16.35 -8.52
CA CYS A 122 3.00 16.14 -7.57
C CYS A 122 2.74 14.98 -6.60
N MET A 123 1.47 14.62 -6.36
CA MET A 123 1.09 13.44 -5.59
C MET A 123 1.62 12.14 -6.20
N ASN A 124 1.82 12.06 -7.53
CA ASN A 124 2.32 10.88 -8.23
C ASN A 124 3.84 10.94 -8.47
N ARG A 125 4.52 12.03 -8.11
CA ARG A 125 5.97 12.19 -8.37
C ARG A 125 6.79 11.03 -7.80
N TRP A 126 6.42 10.54 -6.62
CA TRP A 126 7.15 9.49 -5.92
C TRP A 126 7.27 8.20 -6.74
N LEU A 127 6.31 7.91 -7.63
CA LEU A 127 6.35 6.77 -8.56
C LEU A 127 7.52 6.83 -9.55
N THR A 128 8.13 8.00 -9.74
CA THR A 128 9.30 8.16 -10.61
C THR A 128 10.61 8.29 -9.84
N SER A 129 10.55 8.27 -8.50
CA SER A 129 11.73 8.41 -7.66
C SER A 129 12.63 7.18 -7.82
N ARG A 130 13.92 7.45 -8.04
CA ARG A 130 14.96 6.40 -8.11
C ARG A 130 15.71 6.24 -6.78
N GLN A 131 15.24 6.86 -5.70
CA GLN A 131 15.92 6.76 -4.40
C GLN A 131 15.75 5.34 -3.86
N PRO A 132 16.80 4.51 -3.86
CA PRO A 132 16.73 3.23 -3.20
C PRO A 132 16.68 3.51 -1.69
N GLN A 133 15.77 2.88 -0.94
CA GLN A 133 15.66 2.94 0.53
C GLN A 133 14.86 4.12 1.13
N ALA A 134 14.05 4.82 0.35
CA ALA A 134 13.03 5.69 0.94
C ALA A 134 11.84 4.87 1.47
N ALA A 135 11.16 5.35 2.51
CA ALA A 135 9.95 4.70 3.05
C ALA A 135 8.83 4.52 2.00
N TYR A 136 8.82 5.35 0.94
CA TYR A 136 7.84 5.30 -0.14
C TYR A 136 8.31 4.48 -1.37
N SER A 137 9.43 3.75 -1.27
CA SER A 137 10.01 3.07 -2.43
C SER A 137 9.15 1.90 -2.88
N VAL A 138 8.90 1.83 -4.19
CA VAL A 138 8.27 0.69 -4.87
C VAL A 138 8.98 0.44 -6.21
N HIS A 139 8.71 -0.70 -6.84
CA HIS A 139 9.05 -0.96 -8.25
C HIS A 139 7.78 -0.81 -9.10
N PRO A 140 7.48 0.39 -9.62
CA PRO A 140 6.22 0.63 -10.30
C PRO A 140 6.29 0.16 -11.75
N VAL A 141 5.25 -0.54 -12.20
CA VAL A 141 4.94 -0.75 -13.62
C VAL A 141 3.90 0.29 -13.99
N LEU A 142 4.31 1.30 -14.76
CA LEU A 142 3.49 2.47 -15.07
C LEU A 142 2.80 2.30 -16.44
N PRO A 143 1.66 2.97 -16.68
CA PRO A 143 1.07 3.03 -18.01
C PRO A 143 2.04 3.64 -19.03
N ASP A 144 2.00 3.15 -20.27
CA ASP A 144 2.82 3.71 -21.37
C ASP A 144 2.51 5.20 -21.62
N THR A 145 1.33 5.68 -21.23
CA THR A 145 0.92 7.08 -21.36
C THR A 145 1.48 7.99 -20.27
N PHE A 146 2.09 7.43 -19.22
CA PHE A 146 2.55 8.18 -18.06
C PHE A 146 3.93 8.81 -18.30
N HIS A 147 3.93 9.98 -18.94
CA HIS A 147 5.12 10.76 -19.24
C HIS A 147 5.01 12.17 -18.64
N CYS A 148 5.45 12.30 -17.39
CA CYS A 148 5.29 13.53 -16.60
C CYS A 148 6.61 14.24 -16.31
N SER A 149 6.55 15.57 -16.22
CA SER A 149 7.64 16.41 -15.70
C SER A 149 7.27 16.95 -14.33
N PHE A 150 8.02 16.54 -13.31
CA PHE A 150 7.83 16.95 -11.92
C PHE A 150 8.80 18.03 -11.45
N SER A 151 9.34 18.83 -12.38
CA SER A 151 10.33 19.88 -12.07
C SER A 151 9.79 20.98 -11.16
N HIS A 152 8.47 21.18 -11.15
CA HIS A 152 7.78 22.17 -10.31
C HIS A 152 7.40 21.61 -8.93
N CYS A 153 7.57 20.31 -8.70
CA CYS A 153 7.22 19.67 -7.45
C CYS A 153 8.36 19.83 -6.44
N ASN A 154 8.04 20.42 -5.30
CA ASN A 154 9.00 20.56 -4.20
C ASN A 154 8.77 19.44 -3.19
N SER A 155 9.84 18.73 -2.83
CA SER A 155 9.77 17.78 -1.72
C SER A 155 9.77 18.55 -0.41
N GLY A 156 9.04 18.07 0.59
CA GLY A 156 9.22 18.54 1.95
C GLY A 156 10.63 18.21 2.46
N GLY A 157 11.19 19.10 3.27
CA GLY A 157 12.47 18.92 3.94
C GLY A 157 12.28 18.84 5.45
N LEU A 158 12.95 17.89 6.08
CA LEU A 158 13.08 17.79 7.54
C LEU A 158 14.51 18.17 7.91
N THR A 159 14.67 19.13 8.82
CA THR A 159 15.98 19.56 9.33
C THR A 159 15.99 19.53 10.84
N THR A 160 17.01 18.92 11.42
CA THR A 160 17.23 18.83 12.88
C THR A 160 18.73 18.82 13.16
N LEU A 161 19.12 18.98 14.43
CA LEU A 161 20.50 18.82 14.88
C LEU A 161 20.97 17.38 14.63
N SER A 162 22.18 17.24 14.09
CA SER A 162 22.75 15.93 13.74
C SER A 162 23.15 15.08 14.95
N TYR A 163 23.40 15.70 16.10
CA TYR A 163 23.70 15.03 17.36
C TYR A 163 23.39 15.96 18.53
N ILE A 164 23.21 15.37 19.71
CA ILE A 164 23.04 16.09 20.97
C ILE A 164 23.97 15.46 22.01
N GLU A 165 24.76 16.28 22.68
CA GLU A 165 25.58 15.88 23.81
C GLU A 165 24.84 16.20 25.10
N CYS A 166 24.63 15.20 25.96
CA CYS A 166 23.95 15.35 27.24
C CYS A 166 24.56 14.43 28.31
N VAL A 167 24.45 14.80 29.58
CA VAL A 167 24.86 13.94 30.70
C VAL A 167 23.66 13.20 31.32
N PRO A 168 23.87 12.05 31.99
CA PRO A 168 22.78 11.34 32.66
C PRO A 168 22.04 12.24 33.65
N GLY A 169 20.73 12.40 33.46
CA GLY A 169 19.88 13.27 34.28
C GLY A 169 19.49 14.60 33.62
N ASP A 170 20.08 14.93 32.46
CA ASP A 170 19.70 16.13 31.70
C ASP A 170 18.35 15.97 30.98
N SER A 171 17.66 17.10 30.80
CA SER A 171 16.53 17.22 29.89
C SER A 171 17.01 17.72 28.52
N VAL A 172 16.69 16.98 27.48
CA VAL A 172 17.03 17.33 26.09
C VAL A 172 15.77 17.73 25.33
N THR A 173 15.83 18.83 24.58
CA THR A 173 14.80 19.23 23.62
C THR A 173 15.34 19.14 22.21
N ILE A 174 14.58 18.51 21.32
CA ILE A 174 14.93 18.33 19.91
C ILE A 174 13.95 19.14 19.07
N ASP A 175 14.45 20.18 18.42
CA ASP A 175 13.66 20.96 17.48
C ASP A 175 13.81 20.38 16.07
N VAL A 176 12.69 19.93 15.51
CA VAL A 176 12.62 19.45 14.13
C VAL A 176 11.88 20.49 13.30
N ASN A 177 12.59 21.15 12.40
CA ASN A 177 11.99 22.10 11.48
C ASN A 177 11.52 21.38 10.22
N ILE A 178 10.25 21.57 9.88
CA ILE A 178 9.58 20.96 8.74
C ILE A 178 9.31 22.06 7.72
N SER A 179 9.89 21.92 6.53
CA SER A 179 9.54 22.73 5.38
C SER A 179 8.70 21.89 4.43
N ALA A 180 7.47 22.33 4.13
CA ALA A 180 6.63 21.69 3.12
C ALA A 180 5.94 22.79 2.30
N PRO A 181 5.81 22.64 0.97
CA PRO A 181 4.96 23.54 0.20
C PRO A 181 3.53 23.47 0.75
N THR A 182 2.96 24.64 1.06
CA THR A 182 1.70 24.82 1.80
C THR A 182 0.45 24.33 1.08
N SER A 183 0.57 23.80 -0.15
CA SER A 183 -0.57 23.33 -0.94
C SER A 183 -1.16 22.00 -0.47
N ASP A 184 -0.39 21.18 0.26
CA ASP A 184 -0.81 19.84 0.71
C ASP A 184 -0.51 19.61 2.20
N ILE A 185 -0.75 20.61 3.04
CA ILE A 185 -0.71 20.40 4.50
C ILE A 185 -1.91 19.53 4.86
N PHE A 186 -1.63 18.24 5.01
CA PHE A 186 -2.54 17.24 5.56
C PHE A 186 -3.25 17.82 6.80
N PRO A 187 -4.59 17.90 6.83
CA PRO A 187 -5.28 18.21 8.08
C PRO A 187 -4.92 17.11 9.07
N ASN A 188 -4.18 17.49 10.11
CA ASN A 188 -3.90 16.66 11.27
C ASN A 188 -5.23 16.08 11.79
N ARG A 189 -5.23 14.77 12.07
CA ARG A 189 -6.19 14.18 13.02
C ARG A 189 -5.98 14.80 14.40
#